data_AF-A0A7Y5CRC1-F1
#
_entry.id   AF-A0A7Y5CRC1-F1
#
_cell.length_a   1.000
_cell.length_b   1.000
_cell.length_c   1.000
_cell.angle_alpha   90.00
_cell.angle_beta   90.00
_cell.angle_gamma   90.00
#
_symmetry.space_group_name_H-M   'P 1'
#
loop_
_entity.id
_entity.type
_entity.pdbx_description
1 polymer ?
#
loop_
_entity_poly.entity_id
_entity_poly.type
_entity_poly.pdbx_seq_one_letter_code
_entity_poly.pdbx_strand_id
1 'polypeptide(L)'
;MRSSNSRSDILTRPFYGPTSQGDFYTNRRSAINPIHELNGDSLFQFLVHLETSSTLRTPVLTKIGATSHFIRYETPGVLLSKVIKDSADKVITDWRLLAFPHQGQGITVEVINAQNNAVLASFTEAEDPIGSLSARVPGLRGKQELRLRASLRTASPFMMANTPVLESWRLVYAVMPKGPSVTHFTNGKFAPVEMYQFANAPSDSIFIAVQDPTLAPTAGTRDTVAVQVFSALTEDSARVVLRVNPQNFAEFRGGLPAAFNASRRSNDTLEVKDRDVLIVRYIDPDDNTDISTDSARVIQRSFGQIRIENIDGARIDSTDVGGLLYLRVTGETDQNLSPTVPDSIRALVFVNKQNGEQELVTLVEIAADAGEFRTAQPIQVAGVPTGNRDSRLRAAGGDDIIARYTDPVAGDVTADTIAVRSGVPPVEPLSEAFSIDIAPNPFQASKHSQLRLRARVRSGTLTIQRVEIYNLASDLVATIPGTRISLNGRNTITAADNAVIADGWWNRRTDEGASVASGTYFAKVFVRLAGQPRGLDGEDVKLRKFVIIQ
;
A
#
# COMPACT_ATOMS: atom_id res chain seq x y z
N MET A 1 64.32 -27.58 17.81
CA MET A 1 64.30 -27.17 16.37
C MET A 1 63.92 -25.71 16.31
N ARG A 2 64.44 -24.94 15.35
CA ARG A 2 63.97 -23.58 15.11
C ARG A 2 63.68 -23.38 13.63
N SER A 3 62.82 -22.42 13.33
CA SER A 3 62.40 -22.11 11.97
C SER A 3 62.36 -20.59 11.75
N SER A 4 62.55 -20.19 10.51
CA SER A 4 62.34 -18.81 10.04
C SER A 4 62.17 -18.77 8.52
N ASN A 5 61.76 -17.62 7.98
CA ASN A 5 61.73 -17.35 6.55
C ASN A 5 63.04 -16.80 5.97
N SER A 6 64.02 -16.46 6.81
CA SER A 6 65.33 -15.97 6.37
C SER A 6 66.49 -16.58 7.16
N ARG A 7 67.66 -16.66 6.53
CA ARG A 7 68.88 -17.21 7.14
C ARG A 7 69.44 -16.30 8.24
N SER A 8 69.23 -14.99 8.17
CA SER A 8 69.62 -14.07 9.25
C SER A 8 68.75 -14.28 10.48
N ASP A 9 67.45 -14.43 10.29
CA ASP A 9 66.49 -14.48 11.38
C ASP A 9 66.46 -15.86 12.05
N ILE A 10 66.68 -16.94 11.28
CA ILE A 10 66.73 -18.28 11.89
C ILE A 10 67.83 -18.38 12.94
N LEU A 11 68.91 -17.60 12.82
CA LEU A 11 70.02 -17.64 13.76
C LEU A 11 69.69 -17.03 15.12
N THR A 12 68.71 -16.12 15.18
CA THR A 12 68.27 -15.44 16.42
C THR A 12 67.01 -16.06 17.01
N ARG A 13 66.31 -16.93 16.28
CA ARG A 13 65.11 -17.62 16.77
C ARG A 13 65.44 -18.64 17.86
N PRO A 14 64.60 -18.75 18.91
CA PRO A 14 64.72 -19.78 19.94
C PRO A 14 64.45 -21.18 19.37
N PHE A 15 65.06 -22.19 20.00
CA PHE A 15 64.77 -23.59 19.70
C PHE A 15 63.53 -24.02 20.48
N TYR A 16 62.64 -24.74 19.81
CA TYR A 16 61.45 -25.36 20.39
C TYR A 16 61.52 -26.88 20.23
N GLY A 17 61.19 -27.60 21.29
CA GLY A 17 60.81 -29.02 21.28
C GLY A 17 59.34 -29.19 20.91
N PRO A 18 58.79 -30.41 20.87
CA PRO A 18 57.47 -30.70 20.28
C PRO A 18 56.27 -29.99 20.96
N THR A 19 56.37 -29.61 22.25
CA THR A 19 55.26 -29.04 23.04
C THR A 19 55.49 -27.60 23.49
N SER A 20 56.54 -26.93 23.00
CA SER A 20 57.00 -25.60 23.43
C SER A 20 57.46 -25.49 24.90
N GLN A 21 57.37 -26.55 25.71
CA GLN A 21 57.81 -26.55 27.12
C GLN A 21 59.30 -26.87 27.29
N GLY A 22 60.01 -27.13 26.19
CA GLY A 22 61.46 -27.34 26.12
C GLY A 22 61.97 -27.04 24.71
N ASP A 23 63.26 -27.21 24.45
CA ASP A 23 63.94 -26.84 23.20
C ASP A 23 64.48 -28.04 22.40
N PHE A 24 64.37 -29.25 22.95
CA PHE A 24 64.89 -30.49 22.37
C PHE A 24 63.80 -31.51 21.97
N TYR A 25 64.14 -32.39 21.03
CA TYR A 25 63.35 -33.54 20.62
C TYR A 25 64.07 -34.81 21.07
N THR A 26 63.49 -35.59 21.99
CA THR A 26 64.12 -36.80 22.55
C THR A 26 63.69 -38.11 21.87
N ASN A 27 62.53 -38.12 21.23
CA ASN A 27 61.95 -39.32 20.63
C ASN A 27 61.98 -39.26 19.09
N ARG A 28 62.24 -40.41 18.47
CA ARG A 28 62.04 -40.56 17.02
C ARG A 28 60.55 -40.40 16.71
N ARG A 29 60.24 -39.74 15.59
CA ARG A 29 58.86 -39.47 15.09
C ARG A 29 58.00 -38.56 15.98
N SER A 30 58.60 -37.80 16.89
CA SER A 30 57.88 -36.71 17.55
C SER A 30 57.27 -35.76 16.52
N ALA A 31 56.03 -35.31 16.76
CA ALA A 31 55.39 -34.29 15.94
C ALA A 31 56.19 -32.99 15.99
N ILE A 32 56.27 -32.29 14.84
CA ILE A 32 56.83 -30.95 14.76
C ILE A 32 55.98 -30.02 15.62
N ASN A 33 56.62 -29.14 16.39
CA ASN A 33 55.90 -28.15 17.18
C ASN A 33 55.04 -27.26 16.25
N PRO A 34 53.72 -27.11 16.52
CA PRO A 34 52.82 -26.28 15.71
C PRO A 34 53.26 -24.82 15.53
N ILE A 35 54.11 -24.28 16.42
CA ILE A 35 54.64 -22.92 16.28
C ILE A 35 55.43 -22.72 14.98
N HIS A 36 56.01 -23.79 14.44
CA HIS A 36 56.74 -23.74 13.18
C HIS A 36 55.80 -23.74 11.96
N GLU A 37 54.59 -24.28 12.11
CA GLU A 37 53.55 -24.27 11.09
C GLU A 37 52.80 -22.93 11.06
N LEU A 38 52.48 -22.38 12.25
CA LEU A 38 51.76 -21.10 12.39
C LEU A 38 52.51 -19.91 11.79
N ASN A 39 53.84 -19.95 11.78
CA ASN A 39 54.67 -18.87 11.25
C ASN A 39 54.94 -18.98 9.74
N GLY A 40 54.54 -20.09 9.10
CA GLY A 40 54.79 -20.34 7.68
C GLY A 40 56.28 -20.37 7.31
N ASP A 41 57.14 -20.75 8.27
CA ASP A 41 58.59 -20.67 8.14
C ASP A 41 59.14 -21.70 7.14
N SER A 42 60.12 -21.31 6.32
CA SER A 42 60.66 -22.15 5.23
C SER A 42 62.03 -22.77 5.49
N LEU A 43 62.81 -22.17 6.38
CA LEU A 43 64.11 -22.65 6.79
C LEU A 43 63.97 -23.30 8.15
N PHE A 44 64.55 -24.49 8.28
CA PHE A 44 64.58 -25.24 9.53
C PHE A 44 66.02 -25.49 9.93
N GLN A 45 66.33 -25.21 11.19
CA GLN A 45 67.61 -25.54 11.78
C GLN A 45 67.43 -26.52 12.94
N PHE A 46 68.17 -27.60 12.84
CA PHE A 46 68.25 -28.64 13.85
C PHE A 46 69.57 -28.47 14.60
N LEU A 47 69.49 -28.34 15.91
CA LEU A 47 70.63 -28.52 16.79
C LEU A 47 70.52 -29.94 17.35
N VAL A 48 71.58 -30.72 17.22
CA VAL A 48 71.62 -32.10 17.70
C VAL A 48 72.80 -32.25 18.65
N HIS A 49 72.49 -32.61 19.89
CA HIS A 49 73.48 -32.99 20.89
C HIS A 49 73.76 -34.49 20.73
N LEU A 50 75.01 -34.82 20.42
CA LEU A 50 75.46 -36.21 20.28
C LEU A 50 76.37 -36.53 21.46
N GLU A 51 75.98 -37.52 22.25
CA GLU A 51 76.76 -37.99 23.39
C GLU A 51 77.18 -39.44 23.17
N THR A 52 78.36 -39.79 23.68
CA THR A 52 78.95 -41.13 23.62
C THR A 52 79.55 -41.43 24.98
N SER A 53 79.31 -42.63 25.49
CA SER A 53 80.01 -43.14 26.68
C SER A 53 81.39 -43.70 26.35
N SER A 54 81.74 -43.83 25.06
CA SER A 54 83.00 -44.40 24.59
C SER A 54 83.96 -43.29 24.19
N THR A 55 85.06 -43.14 24.93
CA THR A 55 86.16 -42.21 24.61
C THR A 55 86.84 -42.49 23.28
N LEU A 56 86.69 -43.72 22.74
CA LEU A 56 87.28 -44.15 21.46
C LEU A 56 86.35 -43.99 20.26
N ARG A 57 85.13 -43.45 20.43
CA ARG A 57 84.15 -43.34 19.34
C ARG A 57 83.52 -41.96 19.33
N THR A 58 83.69 -41.22 18.25
CA THR A 58 82.91 -40.00 18.01
C THR A 58 81.54 -40.39 17.44
N PRO A 59 80.42 -40.00 18.08
CA PRO A 59 79.10 -40.26 17.53
C PRO A 59 78.95 -39.47 16.22
N VAL A 60 78.59 -40.16 15.14
CA VAL A 60 78.35 -39.52 13.84
C VAL A 60 76.87 -39.60 13.53
N LEU A 61 76.29 -38.45 13.21
CA LEU A 61 74.92 -38.36 12.74
C LEU A 61 74.90 -38.44 11.21
N THR A 62 74.47 -39.58 10.69
CA THR A 62 74.59 -39.87 9.26
C THR A 62 73.34 -39.48 8.46
N LYS A 63 72.18 -39.30 9.10
CA LYS A 63 70.92 -38.89 8.45
C LYS A 63 69.99 -38.14 9.42
N ILE A 64 69.79 -36.84 9.21
CA ILE A 64 68.59 -36.11 9.69
C ILE A 64 67.70 -35.91 8.47
N GLY A 65 66.44 -36.33 8.55
CA GLY A 65 65.43 -36.01 7.55
C GLY A 65 64.19 -35.47 8.23
N ALA A 66 63.68 -34.34 7.75
CA ALA A 66 62.31 -33.92 8.00
C ALA A 66 61.46 -34.43 6.83
N THR A 67 60.35 -35.11 7.12
CA THR A 67 59.37 -35.47 6.09
C THR A 67 58.19 -34.52 6.24
N SER A 68 57.99 -33.68 5.24
CA SER A 68 56.81 -32.81 5.13
C SER A 68 55.98 -33.26 3.92
N HIS A 69 54.66 -33.18 4.06
CA HIS A 69 53.73 -33.49 2.98
C HIS A 69 53.36 -32.19 2.26
N PHE A 70 54.02 -31.90 1.15
CA PHE A 70 53.68 -30.78 0.28
C PHE A 70 53.13 -31.25 -1.06
N ILE A 71 52.25 -30.45 -1.65
CA ILE A 71 51.94 -30.53 -3.07
C ILE A 71 53.19 -30.03 -3.83
N ARG A 72 53.70 -30.83 -4.78
CA ARG A 72 54.90 -30.46 -5.54
C ARG A 72 54.64 -29.22 -6.40
N TYR A 73 55.53 -28.23 -6.36
CA TYR A 73 55.48 -27.00 -7.18
C TYR A 73 55.28 -27.26 -8.70
N GLU A 74 55.82 -28.37 -9.20
CA GLU A 74 55.77 -28.75 -10.62
C GLU A 74 54.49 -29.47 -11.02
N THR A 75 53.79 -30.10 -10.07
CA THR A 75 52.59 -30.90 -10.35
C THR A 75 51.44 -30.37 -9.50
N PRO A 76 50.48 -29.65 -10.10
CA PRO A 76 49.35 -29.12 -9.34
C PRO A 76 48.60 -30.27 -8.67
N GLY A 77 48.23 -30.06 -7.41
CA GLY A 77 47.27 -30.92 -6.74
C GLY A 77 45.91 -30.72 -7.40
N VAL A 78 45.24 -31.81 -7.78
CA VAL A 78 43.93 -31.73 -8.41
C VAL A 78 42.88 -32.31 -7.46
N LEU A 79 41.85 -31.51 -7.18
CA LEU A 79 40.65 -31.93 -6.48
C LEU A 79 39.50 -31.98 -7.48
N LEU A 80 38.70 -33.05 -7.43
CA LEU A 80 37.53 -33.23 -8.28
C LEU A 80 36.29 -33.42 -7.42
N SER A 81 35.23 -32.67 -7.71
CA SER A 81 33.94 -32.88 -7.05
C SER A 81 33.27 -34.17 -7.52
N LYS A 82 32.30 -34.66 -6.73
CA LYS A 82 31.26 -35.56 -7.27
C LYS A 82 30.47 -34.83 -8.37
N VAL A 83 29.75 -35.59 -9.20
CA VAL A 83 28.78 -35.02 -10.14
C VAL A 83 27.74 -34.22 -9.36
N ILE A 84 27.59 -32.95 -9.72
CA ILE A 84 26.59 -32.04 -9.17
C ILE A 84 25.40 -32.06 -10.12
N LYS A 85 24.27 -32.56 -9.63
CA LYS A 85 23.00 -32.66 -10.35
C LYS A 85 21.85 -32.67 -9.34
N ASP A 86 20.63 -32.38 -9.81
CA ASP A 86 19.42 -32.54 -9.00
C ASP A 86 18.77 -33.92 -9.25
N SER A 87 17.64 -34.13 -8.59
CA SER A 87 16.69 -35.23 -8.77
C SER A 87 16.15 -35.32 -10.20
N ALA A 88 15.76 -36.54 -10.62
CA ALA A 88 15.39 -36.83 -12.01
C ALA A 88 14.06 -36.17 -12.45
N ASP A 89 13.24 -35.76 -11.48
CA ASP A 89 11.99 -35.03 -11.64
C ASP A 89 12.18 -33.51 -11.70
N LYS A 90 13.41 -33.01 -11.71
CA LYS A 90 13.71 -31.58 -11.80
C LYS A 90 14.69 -31.27 -12.92
N VAL A 91 14.56 -30.05 -13.45
CA VAL A 91 15.46 -29.46 -14.44
C VAL A 91 16.19 -28.30 -13.79
N ILE A 92 17.51 -28.28 -13.92
CA ILE A 92 18.34 -27.13 -13.54
C ILE A 92 18.13 -26.02 -14.56
N THR A 93 17.58 -24.89 -14.09
CA THR A 93 17.21 -23.75 -14.92
C THR A 93 18.24 -22.64 -14.89
N ASP A 94 19.07 -22.55 -13.84
CA ASP A 94 20.19 -21.60 -13.79
C ASP A 94 21.27 -22.04 -12.80
N TRP A 95 22.54 -22.11 -13.24
CA TRP A 95 23.70 -22.13 -12.36
C TRP A 95 23.98 -20.72 -11.88
N ARG A 96 23.82 -20.47 -10.57
CA ARG A 96 23.75 -19.11 -10.02
C ARG A 96 25.06 -18.58 -9.49
N LEU A 97 25.71 -19.32 -8.62
CA LEU A 97 26.83 -18.82 -7.84
C LEU A 97 27.87 -19.91 -7.65
N LEU A 98 29.12 -19.60 -7.96
CA LEU A 98 30.28 -20.37 -7.53
C LEU A 98 31.03 -19.55 -6.48
N ALA A 99 31.24 -20.12 -5.31
CA ALA A 99 32.05 -19.54 -4.24
C ALA A 99 33.07 -20.57 -3.76
N PHE A 100 34.32 -20.17 -3.61
CA PHE A 100 35.41 -21.07 -3.18
C PHE A 100 36.35 -20.33 -2.22
N PRO A 101 35.99 -20.22 -0.93
CA PRO A 101 36.86 -19.65 0.09
C PRO A 101 38.23 -20.34 0.09
N HIS A 102 39.29 -19.54 0.14
CA HIS A 102 40.65 -20.01 -0.02
C HIS A 102 41.64 -19.21 0.82
N GLN A 103 42.81 -19.79 1.03
CA GLN A 103 43.99 -19.13 1.60
C GLN A 103 45.19 -19.35 0.68
N GLY A 104 46.09 -18.37 0.61
CA GLY A 104 47.24 -18.39 -0.29
C GLY A 104 46.88 -18.09 -1.75
N GLN A 105 47.85 -18.23 -2.65
CA GLN A 105 47.70 -17.97 -4.09
C GLN A 105 47.91 -19.25 -4.90
N GLY A 106 47.38 -19.28 -6.12
CA GLY A 106 47.53 -20.38 -7.07
C GLY A 106 46.39 -21.39 -7.05
N ILE A 107 45.17 -20.96 -6.72
CA ILE A 107 43.96 -21.78 -6.90
C ILE A 107 43.23 -21.41 -8.19
N THR A 108 42.94 -22.42 -8.98
CA THR A 108 42.06 -22.31 -10.15
C THR A 108 40.94 -23.33 -10.02
N VAL A 109 39.69 -22.87 -10.07
CA VAL A 109 38.50 -23.73 -10.05
C VAL A 109 37.88 -23.72 -11.45
N GLU A 110 37.83 -24.87 -12.08
CA GLU A 110 37.18 -25.08 -13.37
C GLU A 110 35.81 -25.71 -13.17
N VAL A 111 34.83 -25.19 -13.89
CA VAL A 111 33.52 -25.82 -14.05
C VAL A 111 33.59 -26.68 -15.31
N ILE A 112 33.41 -27.99 -15.14
CA ILE A 112 33.54 -28.96 -16.23
C ILE A 112 32.22 -29.68 -16.47
N ASN A 113 31.99 -30.04 -17.73
CA ASN A 113 30.88 -30.88 -18.15
C ASN A 113 31.05 -32.29 -17.55
N ALA A 114 30.03 -32.81 -16.86
CA ALA A 114 30.14 -34.09 -16.18
C ALA A 114 30.19 -35.31 -17.12
N GLN A 115 29.65 -35.18 -18.35
CA GLN A 115 29.62 -36.26 -19.33
C GLN A 115 30.93 -36.43 -20.09
N ASN A 116 31.53 -35.32 -20.55
CA ASN A 116 32.69 -35.35 -21.44
C ASN A 116 33.96 -34.69 -20.85
N ASN A 117 33.89 -34.19 -19.61
CA ASN A 117 34.98 -33.49 -18.92
C ASN A 117 35.51 -32.23 -19.64
N ALA A 118 34.78 -31.69 -20.61
CA ALA A 118 35.14 -30.43 -21.25
C ALA A 118 35.07 -29.27 -20.24
N VAL A 119 36.08 -28.41 -20.23
CA VAL A 119 36.10 -27.21 -19.40
C VAL A 119 35.11 -26.20 -19.98
N LEU A 120 34.10 -25.82 -19.19
CA LEU A 120 33.07 -24.86 -19.56
C LEU A 120 33.43 -23.44 -19.10
N ALA A 121 34.08 -23.32 -17.95
CA ALA A 121 34.64 -22.08 -17.44
C ALA A 121 35.78 -22.36 -16.45
N SER A 122 36.63 -21.35 -16.24
CA SER A 122 37.74 -21.38 -15.29
C SER A 122 37.76 -20.08 -14.50
N PHE A 123 37.90 -20.21 -13.19
CA PHE A 123 37.82 -19.13 -12.21
C PHE A 123 39.09 -19.14 -11.36
N THR A 124 39.67 -17.97 -11.13
CA THR A 124 40.82 -17.79 -10.24
C THR A 124 40.40 -17.08 -8.96
N GLU A 125 41.26 -17.15 -7.94
CA GLU A 125 41.12 -16.46 -6.65
C GLU A 125 40.77 -14.96 -6.69
N ALA A 126 41.06 -14.26 -7.80
CA ALA A 126 40.76 -12.84 -7.95
C ALA A 126 39.30 -12.55 -8.33
N GLU A 127 38.50 -13.57 -8.62
CA GLU A 127 37.12 -13.38 -9.07
C GLU A 127 36.13 -13.46 -7.90
N ASP A 128 35.47 -12.33 -7.62
CA ASP A 128 34.38 -12.20 -6.64
C ASP A 128 33.24 -13.20 -6.91
N PRO A 129 32.41 -13.55 -5.90
CA PRO A 129 31.21 -14.36 -6.10
C PRO A 129 30.32 -13.77 -7.20
N ILE A 130 30.18 -14.51 -8.30
CA ILE A 130 29.46 -14.08 -9.50
C ILE A 130 27.97 -14.34 -9.32
N GLY A 131 27.12 -13.33 -9.53
CA GLY A 131 25.68 -13.52 -9.71
C GLY A 131 25.35 -14.10 -11.10
N SER A 132 24.40 -15.05 -11.16
CA SER A 132 24.04 -15.87 -12.34
C SER A 132 25.23 -16.31 -13.20
N LEU A 133 25.88 -17.41 -12.77
CA LEU A 133 26.98 -18.04 -13.49
C LEU A 133 26.63 -18.39 -14.95
N SER A 134 25.40 -18.85 -15.24
CA SER A 134 24.96 -19.17 -16.61
C SER A 134 24.75 -17.93 -17.49
N ALA A 135 24.54 -16.76 -16.90
CA ALA A 135 24.52 -15.50 -17.64
C ALA A 135 25.94 -15.15 -18.11
N ARG A 136 26.95 -15.30 -17.24
CA ARG A 136 28.37 -15.03 -17.56
C ARG A 136 28.99 -16.09 -18.48
N VAL A 137 28.58 -17.35 -18.33
CA VAL A 137 29.14 -18.49 -19.06
C VAL A 137 28.01 -19.17 -19.86
N PRO A 138 27.76 -18.76 -21.11
CA PRO A 138 26.70 -19.33 -21.93
C PRO A 138 26.77 -20.84 -22.10
N GLY A 139 27.97 -21.44 -22.05
CA GLY A 139 28.18 -22.89 -22.11
C GLY A 139 27.57 -23.68 -20.94
N LEU A 140 27.19 -23.02 -19.85
CA LEU A 140 26.48 -23.63 -18.71
C LEU A 140 24.97 -23.73 -18.94
N ARG A 141 24.40 -22.97 -19.88
CA ARG A 141 22.96 -22.98 -20.13
C ARG A 141 22.52 -24.37 -20.62
N GLY A 142 21.47 -24.90 -19.99
CA GLY A 142 20.91 -26.21 -20.27
C GLY A 142 21.70 -27.39 -19.71
N LYS A 143 22.84 -27.16 -19.02
CA LYS A 143 23.60 -28.24 -18.39
C LYS A 143 22.87 -28.73 -17.14
N GLN A 144 22.52 -30.02 -17.13
CA GLN A 144 21.83 -30.68 -16.02
C GLN A 144 22.77 -31.34 -15.01
N GLU A 145 24.05 -31.50 -15.38
CA GLU A 145 25.07 -32.03 -14.49
C GLU A 145 26.45 -31.45 -14.78
N LEU A 146 27.17 -31.12 -13.71
CA LEU A 146 28.50 -30.51 -13.76
C LEU A 146 29.45 -31.19 -12.78
N ARG A 147 30.75 -30.94 -12.92
CA ARG A 147 31.74 -31.17 -11.87
C ARG A 147 32.58 -29.90 -11.68
N LEU A 148 33.21 -29.80 -10.52
CA LEU A 148 34.23 -28.80 -10.25
C LEU A 148 35.59 -29.49 -10.20
N ARG A 149 36.59 -28.87 -10.82
CA ARG A 149 37.99 -29.29 -10.75
C ARG A 149 38.80 -28.13 -10.19
N ALA A 150 39.38 -28.30 -8.99
CA ALA A 150 40.31 -27.32 -8.43
C ALA A 150 41.74 -27.78 -8.68
N SER A 151 42.54 -26.90 -9.26
CA SER A 151 43.99 -27.07 -9.40
C SER A 151 44.67 -26.16 -8.39
N LEU A 152 45.49 -26.73 -7.52
CA LEU A 152 46.24 -26.04 -6.47
C LEU A 152 47.72 -26.08 -6.81
N ARG A 153 48.34 -24.91 -6.94
CA ARG A 153 49.77 -24.78 -7.25
C ARG A 153 50.45 -23.84 -6.28
N THR A 154 51.45 -24.32 -5.55
CA THR A 154 52.32 -23.46 -4.75
C THR A 154 53.17 -22.60 -5.68
N ALA A 155 53.24 -21.29 -5.46
CA ALA A 155 53.99 -20.37 -6.33
C ALA A 155 55.53 -20.44 -6.12
N SER A 156 56.00 -21.10 -5.07
CA SER A 156 57.43 -21.22 -4.76
C SER A 156 57.76 -22.55 -4.08
N PRO A 157 58.89 -23.20 -4.41
CA PRO A 157 59.36 -24.39 -3.70
C PRO A 157 59.82 -24.11 -2.26
N PHE A 158 59.93 -22.83 -1.86
CA PHE A 158 60.51 -22.42 -0.57
C PHE A 158 59.53 -21.67 0.34
N MET A 159 58.24 -21.55 0.04
CA MET A 159 57.35 -20.74 0.90
C MET A 159 56.13 -21.53 1.37
N MET A 160 56.15 -21.99 2.62
CA MET A 160 54.99 -22.61 3.29
C MET A 160 53.81 -21.62 3.37
N ALA A 161 54.09 -20.33 3.59
CA ALA A 161 53.09 -19.25 3.69
C ALA A 161 52.24 -19.02 2.42
N ASN A 162 52.65 -19.58 1.26
CA ASN A 162 51.92 -19.46 0.00
C ASN A 162 51.38 -20.82 -0.49
N THR A 163 51.25 -21.80 0.40
CA THR A 163 50.60 -23.06 0.03
C THR A 163 49.11 -22.79 -0.16
N PRO A 164 48.55 -22.95 -1.37
CA PRO A 164 47.12 -22.75 -1.58
C PRO A 164 46.31 -23.76 -0.76
N VAL A 165 45.34 -23.26 -0.01
CA VAL A 165 44.35 -24.05 0.72
C VAL A 165 42.98 -23.71 0.16
N LEU A 166 42.29 -24.72 -0.39
CA LEU A 166 40.87 -24.63 -0.71
C LEU A 166 40.08 -25.08 0.53
N GLU A 167 39.46 -24.13 1.23
CA GLU A 167 38.71 -24.44 2.44
C GLU A 167 37.40 -25.18 2.11
N SER A 168 36.69 -24.67 1.09
CA SER A 168 35.47 -25.27 0.57
C SER A 168 35.16 -24.75 -0.83
N TRP A 169 34.21 -25.39 -1.50
CA TRP A 169 33.53 -24.83 -2.67
C TRP A 169 32.02 -24.96 -2.50
N ARG A 170 31.28 -24.03 -3.08
CA ARG A 170 29.82 -24.02 -3.08
C ARG A 170 29.35 -23.60 -4.46
N LEU A 171 28.52 -24.44 -5.06
CA LEU A 171 27.80 -24.16 -6.30
C LEU A 171 26.30 -24.08 -5.98
N VAL A 172 25.69 -22.92 -6.23
CA VAL A 172 24.26 -22.69 -6.08
C VAL A 172 23.61 -22.70 -7.45
N TYR A 173 22.44 -23.32 -7.55
CA TYR A 173 21.67 -23.39 -8.79
C TYR A 173 20.17 -23.29 -8.50
N ALA A 174 19.39 -22.98 -9.53
CA ALA A 174 17.93 -22.95 -9.53
C ALA A 174 17.39 -24.17 -10.27
N VAL A 175 16.26 -24.68 -9.81
CA VAL A 175 15.58 -25.83 -10.40
C VAL A 175 14.09 -25.59 -10.54
N MET A 176 13.48 -26.31 -11.47
CA MET A 176 12.05 -26.35 -11.71
C MET A 176 11.60 -27.82 -11.83
N PRO A 177 10.37 -28.18 -11.42
CA PRO A 177 9.83 -29.50 -11.71
C PRO A 177 9.84 -29.76 -13.22
N LYS A 178 10.20 -30.97 -13.61
CA LYS A 178 9.99 -31.46 -14.96
C LYS A 178 8.49 -31.65 -15.16
N GLY A 179 7.95 -31.16 -16.26
CA GLY A 179 6.52 -31.21 -16.53
C GLY A 179 6.18 -30.54 -17.86
N PRO A 180 4.90 -30.55 -18.23
CA PRO A 180 4.43 -29.83 -19.41
C PRO A 180 4.63 -28.33 -19.24
N SER A 181 4.63 -27.61 -20.35
CA SER A 181 4.62 -26.15 -20.37
C SER A 181 3.42 -25.57 -19.63
N VAL A 182 3.59 -24.38 -19.06
CA VAL A 182 2.53 -23.61 -18.42
C VAL A 182 2.59 -22.19 -18.93
N THR A 183 1.44 -21.68 -19.38
CA THR A 183 1.31 -20.31 -19.87
C THR A 183 0.45 -19.51 -18.88
N HIS A 184 0.81 -18.24 -18.68
CA HIS A 184 0.02 -17.31 -17.87
C HIS A 184 -0.08 -15.94 -18.52
N PHE A 185 -1.25 -15.33 -18.45
CA PHE A 185 -1.38 -13.88 -18.49
C PHE A 185 -0.81 -13.29 -17.21
N THR A 186 -0.06 -12.20 -17.33
CA THR A 186 0.61 -11.55 -16.21
C THR A 186 0.46 -10.04 -16.24
N ASN A 187 0.75 -9.38 -15.11
CA ASN A 187 0.99 -7.94 -15.10
C ASN A 187 2.40 -7.59 -15.62
N GLY A 188 2.74 -6.30 -15.67
CA GLY A 188 4.07 -5.84 -16.10
C GLY A 188 5.24 -6.25 -15.17
N LYS A 189 4.95 -6.82 -13.99
CA LYS A 189 5.93 -7.44 -13.08
C LYS A 189 5.98 -8.97 -13.22
N PHE A 190 5.27 -9.53 -14.21
CA PHE A 190 5.16 -10.97 -14.48
C PHE A 190 4.54 -11.81 -13.34
N ALA A 191 3.67 -11.21 -12.53
CA ALA A 191 2.79 -11.97 -11.65
C ALA A 191 1.50 -12.35 -12.40
N PRO A 192 0.97 -13.57 -12.24
CA PRO A 192 -0.26 -14.01 -12.90
C PRO A 192 -1.45 -13.08 -12.64
N VAL A 193 -2.29 -12.88 -13.66
CA VAL A 193 -3.53 -12.10 -13.56
C VAL A 193 -4.67 -12.78 -14.32
N GLU A 194 -5.87 -12.71 -13.76
CA GLU A 194 -7.09 -13.17 -14.42
C GLU A 194 -7.83 -12.03 -15.14
N MET A 195 -7.39 -10.78 -14.92
CA MET A 195 -8.08 -9.60 -15.41
C MET A 195 -7.11 -8.44 -15.72
N TYR A 196 -7.37 -7.76 -16.84
CA TYR A 196 -6.76 -6.50 -17.22
C TYR A 196 -7.78 -5.37 -17.14
N GLN A 197 -7.37 -4.23 -16.57
CA GLN A 197 -8.20 -3.04 -16.45
C GLN A 197 -7.54 -1.89 -17.21
N PHE A 198 -8.05 -1.62 -18.41
CA PHE A 198 -7.44 -0.72 -19.37
C PHE A 198 -8.11 0.65 -19.37
N ALA A 199 -7.32 1.71 -19.41
CA ALA A 199 -7.79 3.09 -19.49
C ALA A 199 -8.11 3.53 -20.93
N ASN A 200 -7.95 2.63 -21.91
CA ASN A 200 -7.84 2.94 -23.33
C ASN A 200 -6.67 3.88 -23.63
N ALA A 201 -5.57 3.74 -22.89
CA ALA A 201 -4.38 4.55 -23.04
C ALA A 201 -3.35 3.83 -23.93
N PRO A 202 -2.44 4.56 -24.64
CA PRO A 202 -1.36 3.94 -25.41
C PRO A 202 -0.42 3.03 -24.60
N SER A 203 -0.46 3.13 -23.26
CA SER A 203 0.31 2.31 -22.32
C SER A 203 -0.37 0.98 -21.96
N ASP A 204 -1.63 0.78 -22.34
CA ASP A 204 -2.34 -0.47 -22.05
C ASP A 204 -1.70 -1.61 -22.82
N SER A 205 -1.30 -2.65 -22.10
CA SER A 205 -0.58 -3.78 -22.63
C SER A 205 -0.90 -5.02 -21.83
N ILE A 206 -0.96 -6.15 -22.52
CA ILE A 206 -0.98 -7.45 -21.87
C ILE A 206 0.44 -7.98 -21.77
N PHE A 207 0.69 -8.79 -20.75
CA PHE A 207 1.97 -9.46 -20.57
C PHE A 207 1.72 -10.94 -20.42
N ILE A 208 2.65 -11.74 -20.93
CA ILE A 208 2.54 -13.19 -20.96
C ILE A 208 3.84 -13.76 -20.45
N ALA A 209 3.72 -14.80 -19.64
CA ALA A 209 4.83 -15.65 -19.23
C ALA A 209 4.55 -17.09 -19.64
N VAL A 210 5.55 -17.75 -20.21
CA VAL A 210 5.55 -19.19 -20.49
C VAL A 210 6.66 -19.82 -19.66
N GLN A 211 6.32 -20.84 -18.88
CA GLN A 211 7.27 -21.71 -18.20
C GLN A 211 7.34 -23.01 -18.96
N ASP A 212 8.51 -23.32 -19.48
CA ASP A 212 8.76 -24.50 -20.29
C ASP A 212 10.09 -25.14 -19.82
N PRO A 213 10.01 -26.18 -18.96
CA PRO A 213 11.20 -26.85 -18.45
C PRO A 213 11.96 -27.65 -19.52
N THR A 214 11.30 -28.08 -20.60
CA THR A 214 11.92 -28.84 -21.70
C THR A 214 12.75 -27.95 -22.61
N LEU A 215 12.39 -26.66 -22.69
CA LEU A 215 13.13 -25.66 -23.44
C LEU A 215 14.21 -24.89 -22.66
N ALA A 216 14.53 -25.29 -21.42
CA ALA A 216 15.63 -24.68 -20.68
C ALA A 216 16.88 -24.64 -21.59
N PRO A 217 17.38 -23.44 -21.96
CA PRO A 217 18.12 -23.22 -23.20
C PRO A 217 19.35 -24.08 -23.21
N THR A 218 19.36 -25.06 -24.10
CA THR A 218 20.57 -25.62 -24.65
C THR A 218 21.42 -24.47 -25.19
N ALA A 219 22.62 -24.31 -24.63
CA ALA A 219 23.57 -23.25 -24.97
C ALA A 219 23.53 -22.89 -26.46
N GLY A 220 22.95 -21.72 -26.78
CA GLY A 220 22.98 -21.10 -28.11
C GLY A 220 21.86 -21.45 -29.09
N THR A 221 20.76 -22.09 -28.68
CA THR A 221 19.72 -22.54 -29.65
C THR A 221 18.41 -21.76 -29.64
N ARG A 222 17.93 -21.26 -28.49
CA ARG A 222 16.63 -20.56 -28.46
C ARG A 222 16.52 -19.54 -27.33
N ASP A 223 16.56 -18.25 -27.68
CA ASP A 223 16.35 -17.13 -26.75
C ASP A 223 14.89 -16.61 -26.80
N THR A 224 14.08 -17.13 -27.72
CA THR A 224 12.70 -16.70 -27.91
C THR A 224 11.74 -17.85 -28.19
N VAL A 225 10.50 -17.69 -27.75
CA VAL A 225 9.36 -18.53 -28.14
C VAL A 225 8.23 -17.64 -28.65
N ALA A 226 7.23 -18.23 -29.29
CA ALA A 226 6.06 -17.49 -29.76
C ALA A 226 4.77 -18.06 -29.18
N VAL A 227 3.84 -17.17 -28.85
CA VAL A 227 2.48 -17.51 -28.44
C VAL A 227 1.49 -16.85 -29.38
N GLN A 228 0.31 -17.44 -29.49
CA GLN A 228 -0.83 -16.84 -30.16
C GLN A 228 -1.79 -16.29 -29.11
N VAL A 229 -2.16 -15.03 -29.23
CA VAL A 229 -3.20 -14.40 -28.41
C VAL A 229 -4.42 -14.18 -29.29
N PHE A 230 -5.59 -14.37 -28.72
CA PHE A 230 -6.89 -14.20 -29.35
C PHE A 230 -7.85 -13.47 -28.42
N SER A 231 -8.67 -12.58 -28.97
CA SER A 231 -9.71 -11.84 -28.26
C SER A 231 -11.09 -12.34 -28.70
N ALA A 232 -11.90 -12.84 -27.77
CA ALA A 232 -13.12 -13.57 -28.09
C ALA A 232 -14.24 -12.73 -28.74
N LEU A 233 -14.42 -11.46 -28.32
CA LEU A 233 -15.50 -10.59 -28.79
C LEU A 233 -15.15 -9.76 -30.02
N THR A 234 -13.87 -9.45 -30.23
CA THR A 234 -13.39 -8.75 -31.44
C THR A 234 -12.92 -9.71 -32.53
N GLU A 235 -12.69 -10.97 -32.17
CA GLU A 235 -12.04 -12.00 -33.01
C GLU A 235 -10.66 -11.58 -33.51
N ASP A 236 -10.02 -10.64 -32.83
CA ASP A 236 -8.68 -10.21 -33.16
C ASP A 236 -7.63 -11.19 -32.62
N SER A 237 -6.49 -11.30 -33.29
CA SER A 237 -5.46 -12.24 -32.93
C SER A 237 -4.08 -11.70 -33.24
N ALA A 238 -3.14 -11.87 -32.30
CA ALA A 238 -1.77 -11.40 -32.44
C ALA A 238 -0.79 -12.50 -32.06
N ARG A 239 0.31 -12.58 -32.82
CA ARG A 239 1.45 -13.44 -32.49
C ARG A 239 2.44 -12.66 -31.66
N VAL A 240 2.75 -13.13 -30.46
CA VAL A 240 3.69 -12.46 -29.53
C VAL A 240 4.96 -13.27 -29.43
N VAL A 241 6.10 -12.61 -29.60
CA VAL A 241 7.42 -13.21 -29.39
C VAL A 241 7.86 -12.92 -27.95
N LEU A 242 8.01 -13.97 -27.15
CA LEU A 242 8.49 -13.91 -25.77
C LEU A 242 10.01 -14.14 -25.76
N ARG A 243 10.72 -13.49 -24.84
CA ARG A 243 12.17 -13.60 -24.66
C ARG A 243 12.49 -14.32 -23.36
N VAL A 244 13.56 -15.12 -23.37
CA VAL A 244 14.01 -15.86 -22.18
C VAL A 244 14.32 -14.92 -21.01
N ASN A 245 13.94 -15.32 -19.80
CA ASN A 245 14.28 -14.63 -18.56
C ASN A 245 15.72 -15.01 -18.16
N PRO A 246 16.67 -14.04 -18.09
CA PRO A 246 18.06 -14.33 -17.75
C PRO A 246 18.25 -14.85 -16.31
N GLN A 247 17.24 -14.74 -15.45
CA GLN A 247 17.27 -15.24 -14.06
C GLN A 247 16.61 -16.62 -13.89
N ASN A 248 15.88 -17.06 -14.90
CA ASN A 248 15.22 -18.36 -14.95
C ASN A 248 15.09 -18.77 -16.41
N PHE A 249 16.05 -19.55 -16.90
CA PHE A 249 16.12 -19.78 -18.32
C PHE A 249 15.01 -20.72 -18.87
N ALA A 250 14.20 -21.34 -18.01
CA ALA A 250 13.00 -22.08 -18.42
C ALA A 250 11.76 -21.17 -18.55
N GLU A 251 11.90 -19.86 -18.38
CA GLU A 251 10.79 -18.91 -18.43
C GLU A 251 10.98 -17.91 -19.57
N PHE A 252 9.94 -17.69 -20.35
CA PHE A 252 9.90 -16.73 -21.45
C PHE A 252 8.84 -15.67 -21.16
N ARG A 253 9.18 -14.40 -21.39
CA ARG A 253 8.39 -13.24 -21.02
C ARG A 253 8.24 -12.28 -22.19
N GLY A 254 7.07 -11.67 -22.31
CA GLY A 254 6.79 -10.66 -23.32
C GLY A 254 5.42 -10.05 -23.14
N GLY A 255 5.01 -9.25 -24.11
CA GLY A 255 3.71 -8.59 -24.09
C GLY A 255 3.43 -7.90 -25.41
N LEU A 256 2.22 -7.40 -25.55
CA LEU A 256 1.86 -6.53 -26.66
C LEU A 256 0.88 -5.43 -26.21
N PRO A 257 0.85 -4.29 -26.92
CA PRO A 257 -0.17 -3.27 -26.69
C PRO A 257 -1.57 -3.83 -26.94
N ALA A 258 -2.55 -3.33 -26.18
CA ALA A 258 -3.96 -3.62 -26.39
C ALA A 258 -4.77 -2.31 -26.36
N ALA A 259 -5.82 -2.21 -27.17
CA ALA A 259 -6.64 -1.00 -27.29
C ALA A 259 -8.12 -1.34 -27.45
N PHE A 260 -9.00 -0.50 -26.91
CA PHE A 260 -10.44 -0.70 -27.07
C PHE A 260 -10.91 -0.26 -28.44
N ASN A 261 -11.56 -1.18 -29.15
CA ASN A 261 -12.06 -0.93 -30.49
C ASN A 261 -13.18 -1.89 -30.87
N ALA A 262 -14.12 -1.41 -31.68
CA ALA A 262 -15.29 -2.19 -32.07
C ALA A 262 -14.97 -3.33 -33.05
N SER A 263 -13.86 -3.23 -33.78
CA SER A 263 -13.48 -4.15 -34.85
C SER A 263 -11.98 -4.41 -34.89
N ARG A 264 -11.59 -5.64 -35.26
CA ARG A 264 -10.21 -6.04 -35.52
C ARG A 264 -9.53 -5.12 -36.53
N ARG A 265 -8.23 -4.88 -36.35
CA ARG A 265 -7.37 -4.14 -37.27
C ARG A 265 -6.14 -4.95 -37.60
N SER A 266 -5.57 -4.73 -38.77
CA SER A 266 -4.31 -5.36 -39.17
C SER A 266 -3.14 -4.49 -38.69
N ASN A 267 -2.82 -4.54 -37.40
CA ASN A 267 -1.73 -3.80 -36.74
C ASN A 267 -1.04 -4.66 -35.66
N ASP A 268 -0.08 -4.08 -34.95
CA ASP A 268 0.68 -4.74 -33.87
C ASP A 268 0.02 -4.57 -32.47
N THR A 269 -1.27 -4.21 -32.45
CA THR A 269 -2.03 -3.96 -31.22
C THR A 269 -3.20 -4.95 -31.16
N LEU A 270 -3.44 -5.58 -30.01
CA LEU A 270 -4.63 -6.39 -29.83
C LEU A 270 -5.86 -5.48 -29.65
N GLU A 271 -6.78 -5.52 -30.60
CA GLU A 271 -8.04 -4.81 -30.51
C GLU A 271 -9.00 -5.61 -29.61
N VAL A 272 -9.47 -5.00 -28.54
CA VAL A 272 -10.31 -5.65 -27.51
C VAL A 272 -11.61 -4.87 -27.30
N LYS A 273 -12.62 -5.52 -26.72
CA LYS A 273 -13.84 -4.87 -26.23
C LYS A 273 -13.88 -4.87 -24.71
N ASP A 274 -14.73 -4.02 -24.16
CA ASP A 274 -15.06 -4.14 -22.75
C ASP A 274 -15.69 -5.51 -22.47
N ARG A 275 -15.29 -6.13 -21.35
CA ARG A 275 -15.62 -7.49 -20.93
C ARG A 275 -15.16 -8.60 -21.88
N ASP A 276 -14.22 -8.33 -22.78
CA ASP A 276 -13.66 -9.34 -23.67
C ASP A 276 -12.83 -10.40 -22.90
N VAL A 277 -12.78 -11.61 -23.42
CA VAL A 277 -11.98 -12.71 -22.88
C VAL A 277 -10.80 -12.95 -23.82
N LEU A 278 -9.61 -12.68 -23.31
CA LEU A 278 -8.37 -12.98 -24.00
C LEU A 278 -8.00 -14.43 -23.74
N ILE A 279 -7.51 -15.08 -24.78
CA ILE A 279 -7.02 -16.46 -24.74
C ILE A 279 -5.60 -16.44 -25.29
N VAL A 280 -4.66 -16.95 -24.52
CA VAL A 280 -3.30 -17.20 -24.99
C VAL A 280 -3.09 -18.69 -25.19
N ARG A 281 -2.41 -19.05 -26.28
CA ARG A 281 -2.03 -20.42 -26.60
C ARG A 281 -0.55 -20.49 -26.93
N TYR A 282 0.12 -21.41 -26.25
CA TYR A 282 1.49 -21.82 -26.48
C TYR A 282 1.53 -23.26 -27.00
N ILE A 283 2.49 -23.56 -27.86
CA ILE A 283 2.80 -24.90 -28.35
C ILE A 283 4.32 -25.03 -28.25
N ASP A 284 4.82 -26.07 -27.58
CA ASP A 284 6.26 -26.29 -27.50
C ASP A 284 6.80 -26.55 -28.94
N PRO A 285 7.76 -25.73 -29.42
CA PRO A 285 8.41 -25.90 -30.71
C PRO A 285 9.19 -27.22 -30.88
N ASP A 286 9.61 -27.89 -29.81
CA ASP A 286 10.31 -29.17 -29.84
C ASP A 286 9.38 -30.36 -29.55
N ASP A 287 8.21 -30.11 -28.95
CA ASP A 287 7.13 -31.09 -28.73
C ASP A 287 5.75 -30.49 -29.02
N ASN A 288 5.23 -30.69 -30.23
CA ASN A 288 3.92 -30.15 -30.62
C ASN A 288 2.72 -30.73 -29.83
N THR A 289 2.93 -31.74 -28.99
CA THR A 289 1.91 -32.29 -28.09
C THR A 289 1.89 -31.58 -26.73
N ASP A 290 2.95 -30.87 -26.36
CA ASP A 290 2.97 -29.97 -25.21
C ASP A 290 2.33 -28.62 -25.60
N ILE A 291 1.09 -28.45 -25.17
CA ILE A 291 0.28 -27.27 -25.44
C ILE A 291 -0.20 -26.74 -24.10
N SER A 292 -0.05 -25.44 -23.88
CA SER A 292 -0.61 -24.76 -22.72
C SER A 292 -1.40 -23.52 -23.14
N THR A 293 -2.40 -23.19 -22.33
CA THR A 293 -3.33 -22.09 -22.58
C THR A 293 -3.66 -21.38 -21.28
N ASP A 294 -3.99 -20.10 -21.38
CA ASP A 294 -4.56 -19.32 -20.28
C ASP A 294 -5.59 -18.32 -20.79
N SER A 295 -6.42 -17.79 -19.89
CA SER A 295 -7.43 -16.79 -20.21
C SER A 295 -7.46 -15.65 -19.21
N ALA A 296 -7.66 -14.42 -19.70
CA ALA A 296 -7.83 -13.24 -18.86
C ALA A 296 -8.94 -12.34 -19.42
N ARG A 297 -9.73 -11.72 -18.54
CA ARG A 297 -10.79 -10.79 -18.94
C ARG A 297 -10.25 -9.37 -19.07
N VAL A 298 -10.71 -8.61 -20.05
CA VAL A 298 -10.42 -7.18 -20.17
C VAL A 298 -11.64 -6.39 -19.71
N ILE A 299 -11.41 -5.38 -18.87
CA ILE A 299 -12.42 -4.43 -18.43
C ILE A 299 -11.95 -3.03 -18.78
N GLN A 300 -12.84 -2.26 -19.41
CA GLN A 300 -12.60 -0.85 -19.66
C GLN A 300 -12.81 -0.08 -18.36
N ARG A 301 -11.77 0.64 -17.93
CA ARG A 301 -11.86 1.53 -16.78
C ARG A 301 -12.95 2.57 -17.02
N SER A 302 -13.70 2.84 -15.97
CA SER A 302 -14.71 3.88 -15.95
C SER A 302 -14.42 4.93 -14.90
N PHE A 303 -15.25 5.96 -14.86
CA PHE A 303 -15.20 6.95 -13.81
C PHE A 303 -16.60 7.16 -13.26
N GLY A 304 -16.86 6.58 -12.08
CA GLY A 304 -18.11 6.78 -11.37
C GLY A 304 -18.31 8.23 -10.93
N GLN A 305 -19.55 8.71 -10.99
CA GLN A 305 -19.97 9.99 -10.40
C GLN A 305 -20.88 9.75 -9.20
N ILE A 306 -20.51 10.29 -8.04
CA ILE A 306 -21.34 10.20 -6.83
C ILE A 306 -22.31 11.38 -6.74
N ARG A 307 -23.52 11.13 -6.25
CA ARG A 307 -24.48 12.16 -5.88
C ARG A 307 -25.26 11.80 -4.63
N ILE A 308 -25.71 12.83 -3.91
CA ILE A 308 -26.58 12.71 -2.74
C ILE A 308 -28.04 12.92 -3.14
N GLU A 309 -28.90 11.98 -2.78
CA GLU A 309 -30.31 11.92 -3.16
C GLU A 309 -31.25 11.82 -1.95
N ASN A 310 -32.52 12.14 -2.18
CA ASN A 310 -33.62 11.78 -1.29
C ASN A 310 -34.11 10.33 -1.56
N ILE A 311 -35.16 9.92 -0.84
CA ILE A 311 -35.75 8.58 -0.97
C ILE A 311 -36.29 8.31 -2.38
N ASP A 312 -36.83 9.32 -3.04
CA ASP A 312 -37.39 9.24 -4.40
C ASP A 312 -36.31 9.18 -5.49
N GLY A 313 -35.03 9.28 -5.12
CA GLY A 313 -33.90 9.29 -6.05
C GLY A 313 -33.65 10.63 -6.72
N ALA A 314 -34.28 11.71 -6.24
CA ALA A 314 -34.00 13.06 -6.70
C ALA A 314 -32.74 13.60 -5.99
N ARG A 315 -31.83 14.24 -6.74
CA ARG A 315 -30.70 14.95 -6.17
C ARG A 315 -31.20 16.06 -5.24
N ILE A 316 -30.53 16.21 -4.10
CA ILE A 316 -30.81 17.27 -3.13
C ILE A 316 -29.56 18.10 -2.89
N ASP A 317 -29.72 19.39 -2.65
CA ASP A 317 -28.60 20.29 -2.30
C ASP A 317 -28.55 20.60 -0.80
N SER A 318 -29.58 20.16 -0.05
CA SER A 318 -29.65 20.37 1.39
C SER A 318 -30.60 19.39 2.08
N THR A 319 -30.37 19.17 3.38
CA THR A 319 -31.18 18.32 4.26
C THR A 319 -31.36 18.99 5.62
N ASP A 320 -32.41 18.64 6.36
CA ASP A 320 -32.55 19.03 7.78
C ASP A 320 -31.87 18.00 8.70
N VAL A 321 -31.60 18.38 9.95
CA VAL A 321 -31.27 17.42 11.01
C VAL A 321 -32.46 16.48 11.21
N GLY A 322 -32.21 15.17 11.19
CA GLY A 322 -33.24 14.12 11.15
C GLY A 322 -33.59 13.64 9.75
N GLY A 323 -33.09 14.30 8.70
CA GLY A 323 -33.27 13.90 7.31
C GLY A 323 -32.55 12.60 6.95
N LEU A 324 -32.95 12.01 5.83
CA LEU A 324 -32.41 10.77 5.29
C LEU A 324 -31.71 11.02 3.95
N LEU A 325 -30.49 10.49 3.82
CA LEU A 325 -29.67 10.61 2.63
C LEU A 325 -29.51 9.25 1.96
N TYR A 326 -29.56 9.24 0.64
CA TYR A 326 -29.18 8.11 -0.18
C TYR A 326 -28.00 8.51 -1.05
N LEU A 327 -27.01 7.63 -1.20
CA LEU A 327 -25.92 7.87 -2.14
C LEU A 327 -26.17 7.04 -3.39
N ARG A 328 -25.85 7.63 -4.54
CA ARG A 328 -25.85 6.94 -5.82
C ARG A 328 -24.55 7.21 -6.55
N VAL A 329 -23.98 6.16 -7.13
CA VAL A 329 -22.84 6.23 -8.04
C VAL A 329 -23.30 5.75 -9.41
N THR A 330 -23.12 6.58 -10.43
CA THR A 330 -23.51 6.30 -11.82
C THR A 330 -22.29 6.27 -12.72
N GLY A 331 -22.33 5.47 -13.79
CA GLY A 331 -21.25 5.40 -14.77
C GLY A 331 -20.04 4.61 -14.27
N GLU A 332 -20.22 3.78 -13.25
CA GLU A 332 -19.18 2.91 -12.70
C GLU A 332 -19.32 1.51 -13.32
N THR A 333 -18.78 1.32 -14.51
CA THR A 333 -18.93 0.06 -15.26
C THR A 333 -17.81 -0.94 -14.98
N ASP A 334 -16.68 -0.52 -14.41
CA ASP A 334 -15.52 -1.37 -14.16
C ASP A 334 -15.59 -2.11 -12.81
N GLN A 335 -16.50 -1.69 -11.92
CA GLN A 335 -16.91 -2.43 -10.72
C GLN A 335 -18.14 -3.32 -10.96
N ASN A 336 -18.79 -3.21 -12.13
CA ASN A 336 -19.89 -4.08 -12.54
C ASN A 336 -19.32 -5.35 -13.20
N LEU A 337 -18.90 -6.31 -12.38
CA LEU A 337 -18.16 -7.49 -12.81
C LEU A 337 -19.09 -8.66 -13.17
N SER A 338 -20.23 -8.77 -12.51
CA SER A 338 -21.13 -9.91 -12.59
C SER A 338 -22.38 -9.62 -13.43
N PRO A 339 -22.61 -10.35 -14.54
CA PRO A 339 -23.77 -10.13 -15.38
C PRO A 339 -25.09 -10.67 -14.78
N THR A 340 -25.03 -11.38 -13.65
CA THR A 340 -26.20 -12.11 -13.09
C THR A 340 -26.48 -11.80 -11.63
N VAL A 341 -25.54 -11.16 -10.93
CA VAL A 341 -25.66 -10.84 -9.51
C VAL A 341 -25.28 -9.38 -9.33
N PRO A 342 -26.10 -8.57 -8.62
CA PRO A 342 -25.74 -7.19 -8.31
C PRO A 342 -24.41 -7.10 -7.55
N ASP A 343 -23.49 -6.29 -8.06
CA ASP A 343 -22.21 -6.03 -7.39
C ASP A 343 -22.34 -4.95 -6.30
N SER A 344 -21.27 -4.73 -5.53
CA SER A 344 -21.26 -3.72 -4.47
C SER A 344 -19.97 -2.92 -4.44
N ILE A 345 -20.09 -1.62 -4.17
CA ILE A 345 -18.99 -0.67 -3.98
C ILE A 345 -19.10 0.02 -2.62
N ARG A 346 -18.07 0.77 -2.25
CA ARG A 346 -18.07 1.54 -0.99
C ARG A 346 -17.81 3.02 -1.25
N ALA A 347 -18.54 3.87 -0.55
CA ALA A 347 -18.33 5.31 -0.52
C ALA A 347 -18.17 5.79 0.93
N LEU A 348 -17.50 6.93 1.11
CA LEU A 348 -17.35 7.59 2.40
C LEU A 348 -18.27 8.81 2.45
N VAL A 349 -19.07 8.95 3.49
CA VAL A 349 -19.82 10.19 3.76
C VAL A 349 -19.32 10.79 5.06
N PHE A 350 -19.07 12.09 5.09
CA PHE A 350 -18.50 12.74 6.26
C PHE A 350 -18.92 14.21 6.37
N VAL A 351 -18.82 14.75 7.58
CA VAL A 351 -19.09 16.17 7.85
C VAL A 351 -17.82 17.00 7.69
N ASN A 352 -17.89 18.09 6.93
CA ASN A 352 -16.74 18.95 6.64
C ASN A 352 -16.37 19.85 7.83
N LYS A 353 -15.81 19.26 8.88
CA LYS A 353 -15.40 19.96 10.12
C LYS A 353 -14.18 19.28 10.74
N GLN A 354 -13.40 20.04 11.50
CA GLN A 354 -12.29 19.49 12.28
C GLN A 354 -12.84 18.46 13.28
N ASN A 355 -12.45 17.20 13.12
CA ASN A 355 -13.00 16.02 13.84
C ASN A 355 -14.47 15.70 13.50
N GLY A 356 -14.92 16.00 12.27
CA GLY A 356 -16.22 15.58 11.76
C GLY A 356 -16.36 14.05 11.74
N GLU A 357 -17.58 13.57 11.94
CA GLU A 357 -17.88 12.14 11.84
C GLU A 357 -17.83 11.68 10.38
N GLN A 358 -17.55 10.39 10.20
CA GLN A 358 -17.50 9.75 8.90
C GLN A 358 -18.16 8.37 8.95
N GLU A 359 -18.87 8.03 7.89
CA GLU A 359 -19.54 6.75 7.70
C GLU A 359 -19.04 6.11 6.40
N LEU A 360 -18.60 4.85 6.48
CA LEU A 360 -18.28 4.05 5.30
C LEU A 360 -19.50 3.25 4.91
N VAL A 361 -20.09 3.57 3.76
CA VAL A 361 -21.36 3.00 3.31
C VAL A 361 -21.16 2.08 2.11
N THR A 362 -21.94 1.01 2.06
CA THR A 362 -21.95 0.07 0.93
C THR A 362 -23.11 0.42 0.02
N LEU A 363 -22.81 0.58 -1.28
CA LEU A 363 -23.80 0.75 -2.33
C LEU A 363 -23.88 -0.56 -3.10
N VAL A 364 -25.09 -0.97 -3.45
CA VAL A 364 -25.34 -2.18 -4.24
C VAL A 364 -25.88 -1.74 -5.59
N GLU A 365 -25.55 -2.47 -6.66
CA GLU A 365 -26.16 -2.21 -7.95
C GLU A 365 -27.68 -2.27 -7.87
N ILE A 366 -28.34 -1.35 -8.57
CA ILE A 366 -29.81 -1.30 -8.59
C ILE A 366 -30.42 -2.51 -9.32
N ALA A 367 -29.66 -3.12 -10.22
CA ALA A 367 -29.93 -4.37 -10.91
C ALA A 367 -28.60 -4.98 -11.37
N ALA A 368 -28.55 -6.29 -11.58
CA ALA A 368 -27.36 -6.94 -12.14
C ALA A 368 -27.01 -6.32 -13.50
N ASP A 369 -25.73 -6.08 -13.74
CA ASP A 369 -25.20 -5.49 -14.96
C ASP A 369 -25.64 -4.03 -15.24
N ALA A 370 -26.05 -3.29 -14.22
CA ALA A 370 -26.54 -1.92 -14.39
C ALA A 370 -25.41 -0.88 -14.46
N GLY A 371 -24.26 -1.09 -13.80
CA GLY A 371 -23.21 -0.05 -13.67
C GLY A 371 -23.67 1.17 -12.87
N GLU A 372 -24.71 0.99 -12.05
CA GLU A 372 -25.33 2.02 -11.22
C GLU A 372 -25.60 1.48 -9.82
N PHE A 373 -24.96 2.09 -8.82
CA PHE A 373 -24.96 1.63 -7.44
C PHE A 373 -25.70 2.62 -6.55
N ARG A 374 -26.52 2.12 -5.63
CA ARG A 374 -27.24 2.95 -4.65
C ARG A 374 -27.18 2.34 -3.26
N THR A 375 -27.18 3.19 -2.23
CA THR A 375 -27.33 2.73 -0.85
C THR A 375 -28.69 2.07 -0.65
N ALA A 376 -28.71 0.82 -0.18
CA ALA A 376 -29.95 0.11 0.13
C ALA A 376 -30.65 0.63 1.40
N GLN A 377 -29.85 1.11 2.36
CA GLN A 377 -30.33 1.73 3.59
C GLN A 377 -29.98 3.22 3.61
N PRO A 378 -30.88 4.10 4.09
CA PRO A 378 -30.58 5.53 4.20
C PRO A 378 -29.53 5.80 5.25
N ILE A 379 -28.77 6.86 5.06
CA ILE A 379 -27.93 7.48 6.08
C ILE A 379 -28.76 8.53 6.80
N GLN A 380 -28.95 8.38 8.11
CA GLN A 380 -29.70 9.35 8.91
C GLN A 380 -28.81 10.50 9.39
N VAL A 381 -29.19 11.74 9.12
CA VAL A 381 -28.51 12.91 9.72
C VAL A 381 -28.96 13.06 11.17
N ALA A 382 -28.05 12.86 12.13
CA ALA A 382 -28.33 12.90 13.56
C ALA A 382 -27.80 14.18 14.21
N GLY A 383 -28.52 14.73 15.19
CA GLY A 383 -28.07 15.89 15.98
C GLY A 383 -27.23 15.51 17.22
N VAL A 384 -27.08 14.22 17.51
CA VAL A 384 -26.42 13.68 18.71
C VAL A 384 -25.26 12.78 18.32
N PRO A 385 -24.28 12.54 19.23
CA PRO A 385 -23.19 11.61 18.95
C PRO A 385 -23.69 10.23 18.51
N THR A 386 -23.12 9.73 17.44
CA THR A 386 -23.37 8.41 16.85
C THR A 386 -22.08 7.58 16.88
N GLY A 387 -22.21 6.28 16.66
CA GLY A 387 -21.05 5.38 16.60
C GLY A 387 -20.61 5.21 15.15
N ASN A 388 -19.31 5.09 14.89
CA ASN A 388 -18.84 4.83 13.52
C ASN A 388 -19.52 3.57 12.93
N ARG A 389 -19.94 3.65 11.66
CA ARG A 389 -20.56 2.57 10.88
C ARG A 389 -21.97 2.17 11.36
N ASP A 390 -22.71 3.10 11.94
CA ASP A 390 -24.10 2.88 12.38
C ASP A 390 -25.15 3.39 11.38
N SER A 391 -24.73 3.86 10.20
CA SER A 391 -25.60 4.50 9.19
C SER A 391 -26.25 5.79 9.67
N ARG A 392 -25.65 6.44 10.66
CA ARG A 392 -26.08 7.75 11.16
C ARG A 392 -24.88 8.68 11.12
N LEU A 393 -25.12 9.91 10.66
CA LEU A 393 -24.10 10.94 10.51
C LEU A 393 -24.48 12.15 11.35
N ARG A 394 -23.71 12.41 12.40
CA ARG A 394 -23.79 13.55 13.29
C ARG A 394 -23.44 14.82 12.54
N ALA A 395 -24.45 15.63 12.29
CA ALA A 395 -24.29 16.96 11.75
C ALA A 395 -25.23 17.94 12.46
N ALA A 396 -24.79 19.18 12.58
CA ALA A 396 -25.58 20.29 13.06
C ALA A 396 -26.03 21.18 11.88
N GLY A 397 -27.08 21.97 12.12
CA GLY A 397 -27.47 23.01 11.18
C GLY A 397 -26.32 23.98 10.89
N GLY A 398 -26.06 24.20 9.61
CA GLY A 398 -24.93 25.00 9.11
C GLY A 398 -23.67 24.19 8.79
N ASP A 399 -23.64 22.89 9.07
CA ASP A 399 -22.56 22.00 8.62
C ASP A 399 -22.79 21.57 7.15
N ASP A 400 -21.70 21.21 6.45
CA ASP A 400 -21.76 20.57 5.13
C ASP A 400 -21.50 19.06 5.24
N ILE A 401 -22.29 18.26 4.53
CA ILE A 401 -22.08 16.83 4.37
C ILE A 401 -21.48 16.58 2.99
N ILE A 402 -20.37 15.85 2.96
CA ILE A 402 -19.65 15.47 1.75
C ILE A 402 -19.76 13.96 1.58
N ALA A 403 -20.30 13.51 0.46
CA ALA A 403 -20.19 12.14 -0.01
C ALA A 403 -19.04 12.04 -0.98
N ARG A 404 -18.13 11.09 -0.77
CA ARG A 404 -16.94 10.86 -1.58
C ARG A 404 -16.87 9.41 -2.00
N TYR A 405 -16.71 9.20 -3.30
CA TYR A 405 -16.38 7.90 -3.86
C TYR A 405 -14.95 7.95 -4.42
N THR A 406 -14.18 6.91 -4.11
CA THR A 406 -12.84 6.71 -4.64
C THR A 406 -12.87 5.40 -5.41
N ASP A 407 -12.66 5.50 -6.71
CA ASP A 407 -12.60 4.36 -7.59
C ASP A 407 -11.41 3.46 -7.17
N PRO A 408 -11.66 2.19 -6.79
CA PRO A 408 -10.60 1.31 -6.31
C PRO A 408 -9.62 0.87 -7.41
N VAL A 409 -9.96 1.08 -8.69
CA VAL A 409 -9.22 0.67 -9.87
C VAL A 409 -8.50 1.85 -10.52
N ALA A 410 -9.23 2.93 -10.84
CA ALA A 410 -8.65 4.12 -11.44
C ALA A 410 -7.92 4.99 -10.42
N GLY A 411 -8.35 4.95 -9.15
CA GLY A 411 -7.87 5.84 -8.09
C GLY A 411 -8.47 7.24 -8.16
N ASP A 412 -9.37 7.48 -9.12
CA ASP A 412 -10.06 8.75 -9.27
C ASP A 412 -11.03 9.00 -8.12
N VAL A 413 -11.23 10.28 -7.80
CA VAL A 413 -12.06 10.71 -6.67
C VAL A 413 -13.16 11.62 -7.17
N THR A 414 -14.40 11.28 -6.83
CA THR A 414 -15.57 12.12 -7.05
C THR A 414 -16.24 12.45 -5.71
N ALA A 415 -16.86 13.62 -5.62
CA ALA A 415 -17.55 14.05 -4.42
C ALA A 415 -18.79 14.89 -4.74
N ASP A 416 -19.79 14.80 -3.88
CA ASP A 416 -20.97 15.66 -3.87
C ASP A 416 -21.18 16.21 -2.46
N THR A 417 -21.66 17.45 -2.38
CA THR A 417 -21.76 18.20 -1.12
C THR A 417 -23.16 18.77 -0.97
N ILE A 418 -23.74 18.60 0.22
CA ILE A 418 -25.02 19.22 0.58
C ILE A 418 -24.91 19.98 1.90
N ALA A 419 -25.74 21.00 2.07
CA ALA A 419 -25.82 21.76 3.32
C ALA A 419 -26.83 21.13 4.28
N VAL A 420 -26.49 21.09 5.58
CA VAL A 420 -27.45 20.79 6.64
C VAL A 420 -28.14 22.08 7.03
N ARG A 421 -29.42 22.20 6.72
CA ARG A 421 -30.24 23.34 7.14
C ARG A 421 -30.27 23.37 8.65
N SER A 422 -29.87 24.51 9.21
CA SER A 422 -30.32 24.88 10.54
C SER A 422 -31.84 24.95 10.49
N GLY A 423 -32.53 24.33 11.45
CA GLY A 423 -33.99 24.46 11.65
C GLY A 423 -34.44 25.88 12.01
N VAL A 424 -33.71 26.89 11.56
CA VAL A 424 -33.98 28.31 11.66
C VAL A 424 -33.99 28.79 10.21
N PRO A 425 -35.14 29.22 9.64
CA PRO A 425 -35.13 29.90 8.35
C PRO A 425 -34.11 31.05 8.43
N PRO A 426 -33.42 31.40 7.32
CA PRO A 426 -32.32 32.34 7.35
C PRO A 426 -32.75 33.58 8.14
N VAL A 427 -32.06 33.80 9.26
CA VAL A 427 -32.18 35.05 9.99
C VAL A 427 -31.68 36.11 9.02
N GLU A 428 -32.60 36.87 8.45
CA GLU A 428 -32.22 38.16 7.91
C GLU A 428 -31.47 38.92 9.01
N PRO A 429 -30.29 39.49 8.73
CA PRO A 429 -29.64 40.36 9.69
C PRO A 429 -30.66 41.43 10.09
N LEU A 430 -30.90 41.57 11.41
CA LEU A 430 -31.80 42.61 11.90
C LEU A 430 -31.31 43.96 11.33
N SER A 431 -32.11 44.56 10.46
CA SER A 431 -31.86 45.92 9.94
C SER A 431 -31.93 46.97 11.05
N GLU A 432 -32.61 46.64 12.14
CA GLU A 432 -32.83 47.47 13.33
C GLU A 432 -31.99 47.01 14.54
N ALA A 433 -31.89 47.85 15.57
CA ALA A 433 -31.13 47.52 16.79
C ALA A 433 -31.73 46.36 17.60
N PHE A 434 -33.04 46.12 17.47
CA PHE A 434 -33.76 45.04 18.13
C PHE A 434 -35.04 44.70 17.36
N SER A 435 -35.65 43.55 17.65
CA SER A 435 -36.98 43.20 17.17
C SER A 435 -37.86 42.69 18.31
N ILE A 436 -39.16 42.96 18.20
CA ILE A 436 -40.19 42.42 19.09
C ILE A 436 -41.31 41.88 18.22
N ASP A 437 -41.79 40.67 18.47
CA ASP A 437 -42.91 40.07 17.77
C ASP A 437 -43.93 39.53 18.77
N ILE A 438 -45.21 39.54 18.39
CA ILE A 438 -46.30 38.97 19.20
C ILE A 438 -46.92 37.82 18.42
N ALA A 439 -46.98 36.66 19.06
CA ALA A 439 -47.55 35.44 18.51
C ALA A 439 -48.42 34.72 19.55
N PRO A 440 -49.34 33.86 19.14
CA PRO A 440 -49.86 33.73 17.78
C PRO A 440 -50.65 34.98 17.36
N ASN A 441 -50.60 35.31 16.06
CA ASN A 441 -51.33 36.43 15.48
C ASN A 441 -51.97 35.96 14.16
N PRO A 442 -53.30 35.73 14.11
CA PRO A 442 -54.28 35.99 15.16
C PRO A 442 -54.17 35.02 16.35
N PHE A 443 -54.49 35.52 17.54
CA PHE A 443 -54.70 34.71 18.73
C PHE A 443 -56.15 34.19 18.76
N GLN A 444 -56.34 32.87 18.92
CA GLN A 444 -57.66 32.22 19.02
C GLN A 444 -57.75 31.51 20.38
N ALA A 445 -58.67 31.92 21.24
CA ALA A 445 -58.75 31.38 22.61
C ALA A 445 -59.06 29.86 22.64
N SER A 446 -59.73 29.34 21.60
CA SER A 446 -60.00 27.91 21.44
C SER A 446 -58.79 27.07 21.06
N LYS A 447 -57.74 27.67 20.48
CA LYS A 447 -56.54 26.95 19.98
C LYS A 447 -55.27 27.27 20.76
N HIS A 448 -55.23 28.43 21.41
CA HIS A 448 -54.03 28.97 22.02
C HIS A 448 -54.31 29.26 23.49
N SER A 449 -53.41 28.80 24.36
CA SER A 449 -53.53 29.01 25.80
C SER A 449 -53.03 30.40 26.24
N GLN A 450 -52.05 30.98 25.52
CA GLN A 450 -51.40 32.23 25.91
C GLN A 450 -50.80 33.01 24.73
N LEU A 451 -50.70 34.33 24.90
CA LEU A 451 -49.88 35.18 24.03
C LEU A 451 -48.41 35.04 24.37
N ARG A 452 -47.57 35.18 23.36
CA ARG A 452 -46.11 35.14 23.42
C ARG A 452 -45.56 36.44 22.89
N LEU A 453 -44.61 37.01 23.62
CA LEU A 453 -43.80 38.12 23.16
C LEU A 453 -42.41 37.57 22.90
N ARG A 454 -41.92 37.67 21.67
CA ARG A 454 -40.58 37.29 21.27
C ARG A 454 -39.75 38.56 21.13
N ALA A 455 -38.62 38.64 21.83
CA ALA A 455 -37.71 39.78 21.75
C ALA A 455 -36.32 39.31 21.30
N ARG A 456 -35.63 40.13 20.53
CA ARG A 456 -34.25 39.91 20.10
C ARG A 456 -33.50 41.23 20.03
N VAL A 457 -32.22 41.24 20.36
CA VAL A 457 -31.36 42.41 20.24
C VAL A 457 -30.18 42.11 19.30
N ARG A 458 -29.78 43.09 18.48
CA ARG A 458 -28.68 42.94 17.52
C ARG A 458 -27.30 42.97 18.20
N SER A 459 -27.14 43.82 19.21
CA SER A 459 -25.92 44.06 19.97
C SER A 459 -26.28 44.48 21.40
N GLY A 460 -25.33 44.50 22.33
CA GLY A 460 -25.58 44.98 23.69
C GLY A 460 -26.68 44.20 24.43
N THR A 461 -27.47 44.94 25.21
CA THR A 461 -28.57 44.42 26.02
C THR A 461 -29.88 45.15 25.75
N LEU A 462 -30.99 44.46 25.93
CA LEU A 462 -32.36 44.99 25.86
C LEU A 462 -33.13 44.62 27.12
N THR A 463 -33.78 45.60 27.74
CA THR A 463 -34.69 45.43 28.88
C THR A 463 -36.04 46.03 28.53
N ILE A 464 -37.14 45.27 28.65
CA ILE A 464 -38.50 45.81 28.44
C ILE A 464 -38.91 46.56 29.71
N GLN A 465 -39.22 47.86 29.58
CA GLN A 465 -39.63 48.71 30.70
C GLN A 465 -41.12 48.56 31.00
N ARG A 466 -41.96 48.52 29.96
CA ARG A 466 -43.41 48.31 30.03
C ARG A 466 -44.00 48.05 28.65
N VAL A 467 -45.22 47.51 28.61
CA VAL A 467 -46.03 47.39 27.40
C VAL A 467 -47.39 48.04 27.62
N GLU A 468 -47.76 48.96 26.76
CA GLU A 468 -49.09 49.56 26.71
C GLU A 468 -49.91 48.90 25.59
N ILE A 469 -51.13 48.46 25.89
CA ILE A 469 -52.03 47.85 24.91
C ILE A 469 -53.12 48.85 24.53
N TYR A 470 -53.33 49.06 23.24
CA TYR A 470 -54.37 49.92 22.70
C TYR A 470 -55.36 49.12 21.85
N ASN A 471 -56.63 49.52 21.87
CA ASN A 471 -57.63 49.01 20.94
C ASN A 471 -57.54 49.73 19.58
N LEU A 472 -58.40 49.37 18.62
CA LEU A 472 -58.45 50.02 17.31
C LEU A 472 -58.88 51.51 17.37
N ALA A 473 -59.62 51.91 18.40
CA ALA A 473 -60.02 53.30 18.65
C ALA A 473 -58.90 54.13 19.32
N SER A 474 -57.73 53.54 19.57
CA SER A 474 -56.59 54.13 20.29
C SER A 474 -56.83 54.38 21.78
N ASP A 475 -57.83 53.73 22.39
CA ASP A 475 -57.99 53.76 23.84
C ASP A 475 -56.96 52.83 24.49
N LEU A 476 -56.39 53.28 25.62
CA LEU A 476 -55.51 52.46 26.45
C LEU A 476 -56.35 51.38 27.15
N VAL A 477 -56.01 50.12 26.88
CA VAL A 477 -56.70 48.93 27.39
C VAL A 477 -56.00 48.41 28.64
N ALA A 478 -54.68 48.31 28.61
CA ALA A 478 -53.89 47.77 29.70
C ALA A 478 -52.45 48.30 29.71
N THR A 479 -51.86 48.40 30.90
CA THR A 479 -50.44 48.71 31.12
C THR A 479 -49.75 47.56 31.85
N ILE A 480 -48.83 46.87 31.17
CA ILE A 480 -48.06 45.77 31.73
C ILE A 480 -46.67 46.28 32.14
N PRO A 481 -46.33 46.30 33.43
CA PRO A 481 -44.99 46.70 33.87
C PRO A 481 -43.95 45.67 33.41
N GLY A 482 -42.75 46.14 33.03
CA GLY A 482 -41.66 45.29 32.54
C GLY A 482 -41.22 44.21 33.52
N THR A 483 -41.39 44.44 34.83
CA THR A 483 -41.14 43.44 35.88
C THR A 483 -42.05 42.21 35.81
N ARG A 484 -43.16 42.28 35.07
CA ARG A 484 -44.05 41.15 34.78
C ARG A 484 -43.73 40.45 33.46
N ILE A 485 -42.76 40.94 32.69
CA ILE A 485 -42.37 40.37 31.40
C ILE A 485 -41.08 39.60 31.59
N SER A 486 -41.22 38.29 31.81
CA SER A 486 -40.10 37.38 31.99
C SER A 486 -39.68 36.76 30.66
N LEU A 487 -38.58 37.22 30.10
CA LEU A 487 -37.94 36.69 28.89
C LEU A 487 -37.04 35.51 29.31
N ASN A 488 -37.52 34.27 29.15
CA ASN A 488 -36.86 33.04 29.64
C ASN A 488 -36.38 33.14 31.11
N GLY A 489 -37.21 33.68 32.01
CA GLY A 489 -36.88 33.80 33.43
C GLY A 489 -36.07 35.05 33.79
N ARG A 490 -35.78 35.94 32.83
CA ARG A 490 -34.97 37.15 33.02
C ARG A 490 -35.69 38.40 32.51
N ASN A 491 -35.25 39.58 32.96
CA ASN A 491 -35.82 40.87 32.50
C ASN A 491 -34.94 41.57 31.44
N THR A 492 -33.76 41.01 31.17
CA THR A 492 -32.78 41.56 30.23
C THR A 492 -32.27 40.44 29.32
N ILE A 493 -32.13 40.76 28.04
CA ILE A 493 -31.58 39.85 27.02
C ILE A 493 -30.36 40.46 26.35
N THR A 494 -29.45 39.61 25.88
CA THR A 494 -28.22 40.00 25.21
C THR A 494 -28.22 39.53 23.75
N ALA A 495 -27.30 40.06 22.94
CA ALA A 495 -27.16 39.62 21.55
C ALA A 495 -26.80 38.13 21.41
N ALA A 496 -26.24 37.51 22.47
CA ALA A 496 -25.92 36.09 22.49
C ALA A 496 -27.14 35.18 22.73
N ASP A 497 -28.23 35.72 23.31
CA ASP A 497 -29.38 34.93 23.75
C ASP A 497 -30.32 34.50 22.60
N ASN A 498 -29.97 34.77 21.33
CA ASN A 498 -30.87 34.63 20.18
C ASN A 498 -32.24 35.30 20.46
N ALA A 499 -33.33 34.82 19.85
CA ALA A 499 -34.66 35.33 20.15
C ALA A 499 -35.20 34.68 21.43
N VAL A 500 -35.58 35.49 22.42
CA VAL A 500 -36.05 35.07 23.74
C VAL A 500 -37.56 35.29 23.85
N ILE A 501 -38.27 34.43 24.56
CA ILE A 501 -39.74 34.43 24.63
C ILE A 501 -40.21 34.76 26.06
N ALA A 502 -41.25 35.59 26.15
CA ALA A 502 -42.09 35.75 27.33
C ALA A 502 -43.48 35.18 27.03
N ASP A 503 -43.79 34.06 27.67
CA ASP A 503 -45.12 33.44 27.63
C ASP A 503 -46.07 34.10 28.63
N GLY A 504 -47.34 34.25 28.26
CA GLY A 504 -48.38 34.73 29.19
C GLY A 504 -48.19 36.17 29.67
N TRP A 505 -47.38 36.96 28.98
CA TRP A 505 -47.04 38.35 29.33
C TRP A 505 -48.26 39.29 29.43
N TRP A 506 -49.37 38.93 28.78
CA TRP A 506 -50.67 39.59 28.93
C TRP A 506 -51.79 38.55 28.99
N ASN A 507 -52.69 38.69 29.98
CA ASN A 507 -53.81 37.78 30.22
C ASN A 507 -55.09 38.15 29.43
N ARG A 508 -55.02 39.15 28.54
CA ARG A 508 -56.14 39.66 27.72
C ARG A 508 -57.24 40.32 28.57
N ARG A 509 -56.85 40.98 29.66
CA ARG A 509 -57.74 41.79 30.50
C ARG A 509 -57.33 43.26 30.50
N THR A 510 -58.30 44.14 30.74
CA THR A 510 -58.07 45.56 30.99
C THR A 510 -57.38 45.77 32.34
N ASP A 511 -56.88 46.99 32.59
CA ASP A 511 -56.33 47.34 33.91
C ASP A 511 -57.37 47.23 35.05
N GLU A 512 -58.66 47.35 34.72
CA GLU A 512 -59.81 47.13 35.63
C GLU A 512 -60.20 45.65 35.78
N GLY A 513 -59.53 44.75 35.06
CA GLY A 513 -59.74 43.30 35.15
C GLY A 513 -60.83 42.72 34.23
N ALA A 514 -61.49 43.56 33.42
CA ALA A 514 -62.49 43.10 32.44
C ALA A 514 -61.81 42.34 31.29
N SER A 515 -62.47 41.32 30.71
CA SER A 515 -61.92 40.61 29.55
C SER A 515 -62.07 41.45 28.28
N VAL A 516 -61.07 41.44 27.41
CA VAL A 516 -61.14 42.20 26.15
C VAL A 516 -61.94 41.44 25.08
N ALA A 517 -62.65 42.16 24.22
CA ALA A 517 -63.40 41.59 23.10
C ALA A 517 -62.50 41.05 21.97
N SER A 518 -63.08 40.31 21.04
CA SER A 518 -62.42 39.98 19.77
C SER A 518 -62.17 41.28 18.97
N GLY A 519 -60.97 41.46 18.42
CA GLY A 519 -60.61 42.68 17.71
C GLY A 519 -59.14 42.83 17.40
N THR A 520 -58.79 43.95 16.75
CA THR A 520 -57.40 44.36 16.52
C THR A 520 -56.90 45.19 17.69
N TYR A 521 -55.69 44.87 18.16
CA TYR A 521 -55.00 45.56 19.24
C TYR A 521 -53.59 45.96 18.80
N PHE A 522 -53.03 46.95 19.48
CA PHE A 522 -51.66 47.43 19.28
C PHE A 522 -50.91 47.38 20.60
N ALA A 523 -49.75 46.73 20.61
CA ALA A 523 -48.82 46.76 21.73
C ALA A 523 -47.72 47.79 21.45
N LYS A 524 -47.63 48.80 22.31
CA LYS A 524 -46.54 49.78 22.33
C LYS A 524 -45.55 49.35 23.42
N VAL A 525 -44.41 48.84 23.00
CA VAL A 525 -43.41 48.23 23.86
C VAL A 525 -42.26 49.21 24.08
N PHE A 526 -42.07 49.61 25.33
CA PHE A 526 -40.99 50.50 25.75
C PHE A 526 -39.80 49.66 26.16
N VAL A 527 -38.65 49.89 25.52
CA VAL A 527 -37.41 49.18 25.81
C VAL A 527 -36.32 50.14 26.21
N ARG A 528 -35.38 49.64 27.00
CA ARG A 528 -34.10 50.30 27.27
C ARG A 528 -32.99 49.47 26.66
N LEU A 529 -32.21 50.10 25.79
CA LEU A 529 -31.03 49.53 25.15
C LEU A 529 -29.78 50.04 25.87
N ALA A 530 -28.82 49.15 26.09
CA ALA A 530 -27.50 49.52 26.63
C ALA A 530 -26.38 48.70 25.97
N GLY A 531 -25.23 49.33 25.70
CA GLY A 531 -24.11 48.70 25.02
C GLY A 531 -24.29 48.56 23.50
N GLN A 532 -25.07 49.44 22.88
CA GLN A 532 -25.27 49.49 21.43
C GLN A 532 -24.13 50.25 20.74
N PRO A 533 -23.64 49.78 19.58
CA PRO A 533 -22.71 50.54 18.77
C PRO A 533 -23.37 51.81 18.22
N ARG A 534 -22.59 52.88 18.06
CA ARG A 534 -23.00 54.19 17.50
C ARG A 534 -23.99 55.01 18.37
N GLY A 535 -23.99 54.82 19.69
CA GLY A 535 -24.71 55.70 20.61
C GLY A 535 -26.23 55.51 20.63
N LEU A 536 -26.72 54.33 20.22
CA LEU A 536 -28.14 53.95 20.28
C LEU A 536 -28.57 53.47 21.68
N ASP A 537 -27.80 53.83 22.71
CA ASP A 537 -28.16 53.58 24.10
C ASP A 537 -29.25 54.56 24.54
N GLY A 538 -30.25 54.06 25.24
CA GLY A 538 -31.40 54.88 25.66
C GLY A 538 -32.71 54.14 25.64
N GLU A 539 -33.79 54.89 25.76
CA GLU A 539 -35.15 54.38 25.63
C GLU A 539 -35.61 54.42 24.17
N ASP A 540 -36.21 53.33 23.72
CA ASP A 540 -36.82 53.23 22.39
C ASP A 540 -38.19 52.55 22.50
N VAL A 541 -39.03 52.71 21.49
CA VAL A 541 -40.41 52.24 21.48
C VAL A 541 -40.70 51.47 20.19
N LYS A 542 -41.26 50.26 20.34
CA LYS A 542 -41.74 49.46 19.20
C LYS A 542 -43.25 49.26 19.26
N LEU A 543 -43.93 49.56 18.16
CA LEU A 543 -45.35 49.30 17.99
C LEU A 543 -45.58 47.98 17.23
N ARG A 544 -46.50 47.15 17.72
CA ARG A 544 -46.91 45.89 17.08
C ARG A 544 -48.42 45.71 17.07
N LYS A 545 -48.95 45.48 15.86
CA LYS A 545 -50.36 45.13 15.63
C LYS A 545 -50.56 43.62 15.82
N PHE A 546 -51.63 43.24 16.51
CA PHE A 546 -52.05 41.84 16.61
C PHE A 546 -53.59 41.72 16.76
N VAL A 547 -54.12 40.52 16.55
CA VAL A 547 -55.57 40.26 16.55
C VAL A 547 -55.93 39.24 17.63
N ILE A 548 -56.99 39.52 18.38
CA ILE A 548 -57.60 38.60 19.36
C ILE A 548 -58.94 38.08 18.81
N ILE A 549 -59.16 36.77 18.92
CA ILE A 549 -60.41 36.07 18.63
C ILE A 549 -60.74 35.26 19.89
N GLN A 550 -61.73 35.72 20.65
CA GLN A 550 -62.25 35.03 21.85
C GLN A 550 -63.05 33.79 21.49
#